data_AF-A0A5S3V9Y1-F1
#
_entry.id   AF-A0A5S3V9Y1-F1
#
_cell.length_a   1.000
_cell.length_b   1.000
_cell.length_c   1.000
_cell.angle_alpha   90.00
_cell.angle_beta   90.00
_cell.angle_gamma   90.00
#
_symmetry.space_group_name_H-M   'P 1'
#
loop_
_entity.id
_entity.type
_entity.pdbx_description
1 polymer ?
#
loop_
_entity_poly.entity_id
_entity_poly.type
_entity_poly.pdbx_seq_one_letter_code
_entity_poly.pdbx_strand_id
1 'polypeptide(L)'
;MKKLIMIGAVLSALSANVAANSLFEAPEDAIEYRKAAFQLIRYQIGDMGDMLKGKVPFDAQRFAQRANNAASLSSMPWEAFTTGSDKGDTSALAAVWSERAKFDEKAQSFAKYAKALAVAAQSGDKKVIAPAFKNWAKGCKDCHKSFKD
;
A
#
# COMPACT_ATOMS: atom_id res chain seq x y z
N MET A 1 -5.94 -49.48 -47.93
CA MET A 1 -7.17 -49.84 -47.18
C MET A 1 -6.81 -49.74 -45.69
N LYS A 2 -7.31 -48.73 -44.96
CA LYS A 2 -8.39 -48.88 -43.95
C LYS A 2 -8.00 -49.94 -42.89
N LYS A 3 -7.80 -49.71 -41.58
CA LYS A 3 -8.29 -48.72 -40.59
C LYS A 3 -7.44 -48.89 -39.30
N LEU A 4 -6.99 -47.80 -38.66
CA LEU A 4 -7.45 -47.21 -37.38
C LEU A 4 -7.07 -47.90 -36.05
N ILE A 5 -6.39 -47.09 -35.22
CA ILE A 5 -6.57 -46.85 -33.77
C ILE A 5 -6.12 -47.94 -32.78
N MET A 6 -5.16 -47.58 -31.92
CA MET A 6 -5.40 -47.36 -30.48
C MET A 6 -4.21 -46.59 -29.86
N ILE A 7 -4.49 -45.33 -29.56
CA ILE A 7 -3.65 -44.38 -28.84
C ILE A 7 -3.71 -44.74 -27.36
N GLY A 8 -2.57 -45.07 -26.76
CA GLY A 8 -2.39 -45.19 -25.32
C GLY A 8 -1.33 -44.21 -24.86
N ALA A 9 -1.63 -42.91 -24.94
CA ALA A 9 -0.73 -41.87 -24.44
C ALA A 9 -0.81 -41.83 -22.92
N VAL A 10 0.16 -42.48 -22.28
CA VAL A 10 0.54 -42.20 -20.89
C VAL A 10 1.13 -40.79 -20.87
N LEU A 11 0.37 -39.84 -20.33
CA LEU A 11 0.93 -38.60 -19.78
C LEU A 11 0.25 -38.36 -18.44
N SER A 12 0.89 -38.85 -17.39
CA SER A 12 0.72 -38.32 -16.04
C SER A 12 0.98 -36.82 -16.11
N ALA A 13 -0.08 -36.03 -16.19
CA ALA A 13 -0.03 -34.64 -15.78
C ALA A 13 0.17 -34.66 -14.25
N LEU A 14 1.43 -34.71 -13.83
CA LEU A 14 1.83 -34.11 -12.57
C LEU A 14 1.42 -32.64 -12.70
N SER A 15 0.23 -32.31 -12.21
CA SER A 15 -0.13 -30.96 -11.85
C SER A 15 0.90 -30.53 -10.83
N ALA A 16 1.98 -29.90 -11.32
CA ALA A 16 2.81 -29.06 -10.50
C ALA A 16 1.85 -28.07 -9.85
N ASN A 17 1.51 -28.32 -8.60
CA ASN A 17 1.07 -27.26 -7.71
C ASN A 17 2.20 -26.26 -7.75
N VAL A 18 2.08 -25.27 -8.64
CA VAL A 18 2.80 -24.02 -8.51
C VAL A 18 2.27 -23.46 -7.21
N ALA A 19 2.86 -23.90 -6.10
CA ALA A 19 2.93 -23.09 -4.90
C ALA A 19 3.66 -21.84 -5.39
N ALA A 20 2.89 -20.86 -5.85
CA ALA A 20 3.39 -19.51 -5.96
C ALA A 20 3.96 -19.23 -4.57
N ASN A 21 5.28 -19.02 -4.49
CA ASN A 21 5.93 -18.62 -3.26
C ASN A 21 5.28 -17.31 -2.84
N SER A 22 4.24 -17.42 -2.02
CA SER A 22 3.52 -16.32 -1.45
C SER A 22 4.42 -15.76 -0.36
N LEU A 23 4.67 -14.45 -0.39
CA LEU A 23 5.38 -13.74 0.69
C LEU A 23 4.73 -13.99 2.07
N PHE A 24 3.43 -14.31 2.06
CA PHE A 24 2.59 -14.51 3.23
C PHE A 24 2.15 -15.98 3.32
N GLU A 25 2.25 -16.60 4.48
CA GLU A 25 1.89 -18.01 4.67
C GLU A 25 0.37 -18.20 4.61
N ALA A 26 -0.39 -17.21 5.09
CA ALA A 26 -1.84 -17.15 5.04
C ALA A 26 -2.36 -15.75 4.60
N PRO A 27 -3.61 -15.64 4.11
CA PRO A 27 -4.24 -14.35 3.84
C PRO A 27 -4.20 -13.41 5.05
N GLU A 28 -4.38 -13.95 6.25
CA GLU A 28 -4.34 -13.23 7.53
C GLU A 28 -3.02 -12.49 7.74
N ASP A 29 -1.88 -13.11 7.44
CA ASP A 29 -0.56 -12.47 7.56
C ASP A 29 -0.45 -11.23 6.66
N ALA A 30 -1.02 -11.30 5.45
CA ALA A 30 -1.05 -10.16 4.55
C ALA A 30 -1.93 -9.03 5.12
N ILE A 31 -3.07 -9.38 5.75
CA ILE A 31 -3.94 -8.41 6.43
C ILE A 31 -3.20 -7.73 7.58
N GLU A 32 -2.54 -8.51 8.44
CA GLU A 32 -1.77 -8.00 9.57
C GLU A 32 -0.62 -7.09 9.11
N TYR A 33 0.13 -7.52 8.10
CA TYR A 33 1.24 -6.77 7.53
C TYR A 33 0.80 -5.38 7.02
N ARG A 34 -0.24 -5.30 6.18
CA ARG A 34 -0.70 -4.00 5.68
C ARG A 34 -1.26 -3.12 6.79
N LYS A 35 -1.97 -3.69 7.78
CA LYS A 35 -2.50 -2.95 8.94
C LYS A 35 -1.35 -2.34 9.75
N ALA A 36 -0.31 -3.12 10.05
CA ALA A 36 0.87 -2.65 10.76
C ALA A 36 1.59 -1.54 9.98
N ALA A 37 1.82 -1.73 8.68
CA ALA A 37 2.47 -0.73 7.85
C ALA A 37 1.67 0.59 7.79
N PHE A 38 0.34 0.52 7.61
CA PHE A 38 -0.52 1.70 7.66
C PHE A 38 -0.56 2.36 9.05
N GLN A 39 -0.48 1.58 10.14
CA GLN A 39 -0.39 2.12 11.49
C GLN A 39 0.90 2.92 11.69
N LEU A 40 2.04 2.40 11.25
CA LEU A 40 3.31 3.13 11.30
C LEU A 40 3.25 4.44 10.50
N ILE A 41 2.66 4.40 9.31
CA ILE A 41 2.41 5.60 8.47
C ILE A 41 1.50 6.59 9.19
N ARG A 42 0.43 6.13 9.83
CA ARG A 42 -0.53 6.97 10.57
C ARG A 42 0.15 7.82 11.64
N TYR A 43 1.10 7.25 12.38
CA TYR A 43 1.84 8.01 13.38
C TYR A 43 2.72 9.10 12.76
N GLN A 44 3.33 8.86 11.59
CA GLN A 44 4.14 9.88 10.92
C GLN A 44 3.29 11.06 10.45
N ILE A 45 2.18 10.79 9.75
CA ILE A 45 1.29 11.85 9.23
C ILE A 45 0.59 12.62 10.35
N GLY A 46 0.23 11.95 11.46
CA GLY A 46 -0.39 12.59 12.61
C GLY A 46 0.50 13.66 13.22
N ASP A 47 1.75 13.31 13.52
CA ASP A 47 2.73 14.21 14.14
C ASP A 47 3.03 15.43 13.24
N MET A 48 3.30 15.18 11.95
CA MET A 48 3.48 16.26 10.96
C MET A 48 2.24 17.16 10.85
N GLY A 49 1.04 16.57 10.87
CA GLY A 49 -0.21 17.30 10.80
C GLY A 49 -0.45 18.19 12.02
N ASP A 50 -0.12 17.72 13.21
CA ASP A 50 -0.27 18.49 14.45
C ASP A 50 0.74 19.67 14.52
N MET A 51 1.96 19.49 14.03
CA MET A 51 2.93 20.59 13.87
C MET A 51 2.45 21.67 12.89
N LEU A 52 1.92 21.27 11.74
CA LEU A 52 1.43 22.22 10.73
C LEU A 52 0.17 22.95 11.18
N LYS A 53 -0.65 22.32 12.04
CA LYS A 53 -1.83 22.93 12.65
C LYS A 53 -1.50 23.76 13.91
N GLY A 54 -0.24 23.79 14.34
CA GLY A 54 0.20 24.54 15.52
C GLY A 54 -0.28 23.95 16.86
N LYS A 55 -0.72 22.69 16.89
CA LYS A 55 -1.08 22.01 18.14
C LYS A 55 0.15 21.63 18.97
N VAL A 56 1.27 21.45 18.30
CA VAL A 56 2.60 21.31 18.89
C VAL A 56 3.55 22.28 18.17
N PRO A 57 4.67 22.69 18.81
CA PRO A 57 5.67 23.52 18.15
C PRO A 57 6.20 22.85 16.88
N PHE A 58 6.43 23.65 15.84
CA PHE A 58 7.03 23.13 14.62
C PHE A 58 8.53 22.98 14.82
N ASP A 59 9.01 21.76 14.59
CA ASP A 59 10.40 21.38 14.60
C ASP A 59 10.74 20.83 13.21
N ALA A 60 11.59 21.56 12.47
CA ALA A 60 11.93 21.23 11.09
C ALA A 60 12.67 19.89 10.98
N GLN A 61 13.56 19.58 11.93
CA GLN A 61 14.33 18.34 11.91
C GLN A 61 13.44 17.14 12.19
N ARG A 62 12.57 17.25 13.21
CA ARG A 62 11.59 16.21 13.53
C ARG A 62 10.63 16.01 12.36
N PHE A 63 10.15 17.09 11.74
CA PHE A 63 9.27 17.01 10.57
C PHE A 63 9.95 16.25 9.41
N ALA A 64 11.20 16.60 9.09
CA ALA A 64 11.98 15.91 8.06
C ALA A 64 12.17 14.42 8.37
N GLN A 65 12.45 14.06 9.64
CA GLN A 65 12.54 12.66 10.06
C GLN A 65 11.20 11.91 9.84
N ARG A 66 10.08 12.50 10.23
CA ARG A 66 8.73 11.91 10.01
C ARG A 66 8.43 11.76 8.52
N ALA A 67 8.77 12.75 7.70
CA ALA A 67 8.55 12.70 6.26
C ALA A 67 9.39 11.61 5.59
N ASN A 68 10.65 11.45 5.99
CA ASN A 68 11.52 10.37 5.50
C ASN A 68 11.00 8.98 5.89
N ASN A 69 10.60 8.80 7.15
CA ASN A 69 9.98 7.55 7.60
C ASN A 69 8.72 7.23 6.80
N ALA A 70 7.85 8.23 6.59
CA ALA A 70 6.65 8.08 5.79
C ALA A 70 6.97 7.67 4.35
N ALA A 71 7.98 8.27 3.72
CA ALA A 71 8.41 7.92 2.37
C ALA A 71 8.90 6.46 2.28
N SER A 72 9.73 6.01 3.23
CA SER A 72 10.22 4.63 3.28
C SER A 72 9.10 3.61 3.48
N LEU A 73 8.13 3.92 4.34
CA LEU A 73 6.98 3.03 4.60
C LEU A 73 5.97 3.03 3.46
N SER A 74 5.90 4.10 2.67
CA SER A 74 4.77 4.37 1.78
C SER A 74 4.53 3.37 0.65
N SER A 75 5.50 2.52 0.32
CA SER A 75 5.36 1.45 -0.68
C SER A 75 5.07 0.08 -0.09
N MET A 76 5.28 -0.13 1.21
CA MET A 76 5.20 -1.45 1.84
C MET A 76 3.79 -2.05 1.85
N PRO A 77 2.70 -1.33 2.24
CA PRO A 77 1.41 -1.96 2.47
C PRO A 77 0.78 -2.64 1.24
N TRP A 78 1.18 -2.24 0.03
CA TRP A 78 0.46 -2.55 -1.21
C TRP A 78 0.64 -4.00 -1.67
N GLU A 79 1.78 -4.63 -1.36
CA GLU A 79 2.05 -6.03 -1.70
C GLU A 79 1.14 -7.02 -0.95
N ALA A 80 0.56 -6.56 0.17
CA ALA A 80 -0.30 -7.33 1.05
C ALA A 80 -1.80 -7.30 0.67
N PHE A 81 -2.17 -6.70 -0.46
CA PHE A 81 -3.53 -6.82 -1.02
C PHE A 81 -3.59 -8.00 -2.00
N THR A 82 -3.35 -9.19 -1.47
CA THR A 82 -3.34 -10.46 -2.22
C THR A 82 -4.76 -10.98 -2.48
N THR A 83 -4.90 -11.88 -3.44
CA THR A 83 -6.16 -12.63 -3.66
C THR A 83 -6.55 -13.38 -2.39
N GLY A 84 -7.82 -13.31 -1.99
CA GLY A 84 -8.34 -14.00 -0.79
C GLY A 84 -8.16 -13.23 0.52
N SER A 85 -7.43 -12.11 0.52
CA SER A 85 -7.28 -11.23 1.69
C SER A 85 -8.40 -10.18 1.82
N ASP A 86 -9.52 -10.39 1.10
CA ASP A 86 -10.76 -9.62 1.12
C ASP A 86 -11.73 -10.06 2.23
N LYS A 87 -11.36 -11.08 2.99
CA LYS A 87 -12.15 -11.67 4.08
C LYS A 87 -11.39 -11.61 5.40
N GLY A 88 -12.09 -11.84 6.51
CA GLY A 88 -11.52 -11.79 7.87
C GLY A 88 -11.52 -10.38 8.46
N ASP A 89 -10.59 -10.10 9.38
CA ASP A 89 -10.49 -8.81 10.09
C ASP A 89 -9.82 -7.72 9.23
N THR A 90 -10.52 -7.31 8.16
CA THR A 90 -10.09 -6.30 7.20
C THR A 90 -11.17 -5.25 6.94
N SER A 91 -10.76 -3.99 6.83
CA SER A 91 -11.64 -2.90 6.33
C SER A 91 -11.46 -2.63 4.84
N ALA A 92 -10.70 -3.47 4.12
CA ALA A 92 -10.52 -3.35 2.68
C ALA A 92 -11.82 -3.76 1.96
N LEU A 93 -12.39 -2.84 1.21
CA LEU A 93 -13.59 -3.11 0.41
C LEU A 93 -13.28 -4.02 -0.77
N ALA A 94 -14.28 -4.81 -1.21
CA ALA A 94 -14.18 -5.65 -2.42
C ALA A 94 -13.74 -4.86 -3.67
N ALA A 95 -14.02 -3.54 -3.69
CA ALA A 95 -13.58 -2.60 -4.72
C ALA A 95 -12.07 -2.58 -4.94
N VAL A 96 -11.25 -2.92 -3.93
CA VAL A 96 -9.78 -3.04 -4.10
C VAL A 96 -9.44 -4.05 -5.20
N TRP A 97 -10.16 -5.16 -5.27
CA TRP A 97 -9.92 -6.22 -6.26
C TRP A 97 -10.68 -5.97 -7.56
N SER A 98 -11.94 -5.50 -7.50
CA SER A 98 -12.72 -5.26 -8.72
C SER A 98 -12.29 -4.01 -9.51
N GLU A 99 -11.73 -3.00 -8.84
CA GLU A 99 -11.16 -1.78 -9.46
C GLU A 99 -9.62 -1.74 -9.30
N ARG A 100 -8.96 -2.89 -9.40
CA ARG A 100 -7.53 -3.06 -9.08
C ARG A 100 -6.60 -2.03 -9.74
N ALA A 101 -6.79 -1.73 -11.03
CA ALA A 101 -5.95 -0.76 -11.73
C ALA A 101 -5.99 0.64 -11.09
N LYS A 102 -7.19 1.09 -10.67
CA LYS A 102 -7.38 2.38 -10.00
C LYS A 102 -6.86 2.37 -8.57
N PHE A 103 -6.97 1.24 -7.87
CA PHE A 103 -6.35 1.06 -6.57
C PHE A 103 -4.82 1.19 -6.66
N ASP A 104 -4.19 0.47 -7.61
CA ASP A 104 -2.75 0.50 -7.82
C ASP A 104 -2.25 1.88 -8.26
N GLU A 105 -3.00 2.60 -9.10
CA GLU A 105 -2.68 3.98 -9.47
C GLU A 105 -2.66 4.92 -8.24
N LYS A 106 -3.63 4.78 -7.34
CA LYS A 106 -3.67 5.55 -6.08
C LYS A 106 -2.53 5.16 -5.15
N ALA A 107 -2.19 3.87 -5.05
CA ALA A 107 -1.07 3.38 -4.26
C ALA A 107 0.27 3.96 -4.75
N GLN A 108 0.52 3.94 -6.06
CA GLN A 108 1.70 4.54 -6.67
C GLN A 108 1.75 6.06 -6.44
N SER A 109 0.62 6.74 -6.62
CA SER A 109 0.51 8.18 -6.37
C SER A 109 0.79 8.53 -4.90
N PHE A 110 0.26 7.74 -3.97
CA PHE A 110 0.51 7.91 -2.54
C PHE A 110 2.00 7.82 -2.20
N ALA A 111 2.69 6.81 -2.71
CA ALA A 111 4.13 6.65 -2.48
C ALA A 111 4.95 7.79 -3.13
N LYS A 112 4.55 8.22 -4.34
CA LYS A 112 5.16 9.38 -5.02
C LYS A 112 5.01 10.66 -4.20
N TYR A 113 3.83 10.91 -3.65
CA TYR A 113 3.57 12.10 -2.83
C TYR A 113 4.32 12.07 -1.51
N ALA A 114 4.48 10.88 -0.88
CA ALA A 114 5.28 10.73 0.32
C ALA A 114 6.76 11.11 0.06
N LYS A 115 7.33 10.61 -1.05
CA LYS A 115 8.70 10.96 -1.48
C LYS A 115 8.85 12.45 -1.78
N ALA A 116 7.87 13.06 -2.45
CA ALA A 116 7.89 14.49 -2.71
C ALA A 116 7.82 15.33 -1.42
N LEU A 117 7.02 14.89 -0.43
CA LEU A 117 6.96 15.52 0.89
C LEU A 117 8.31 15.41 1.62
N ALA A 118 8.98 14.25 1.56
CA ALA A 118 10.30 14.06 2.16
C ALA A 118 11.35 15.03 1.59
N VAL A 119 11.32 15.29 0.28
CA VAL A 119 12.17 16.31 -0.38
C VAL A 119 11.80 17.71 0.09
N ALA A 120 10.52 18.06 0.08
CA ALA A 120 10.05 19.38 0.52
C ALA A 120 10.42 19.66 1.99
N ALA A 121 10.38 18.64 2.84
CA ALA A 121 10.72 18.73 4.26
C ALA A 121 12.17 19.16 4.51
N GLN A 122 13.10 18.88 3.59
CA GLN A 122 14.50 19.31 3.71
C GLN A 122 14.66 20.83 3.67
N SER A 123 13.69 21.57 3.15
CA SER A 123 13.73 23.03 3.14
C SER A 123 13.57 23.66 4.53
N GLY A 124 12.92 22.96 5.47
CA GLY A 124 12.49 23.54 6.75
C GLY A 124 11.43 24.66 6.64
N ASP A 125 11.05 25.06 5.42
CA ASP A 125 10.09 26.14 5.18
C ASP A 125 8.66 25.61 5.13
N LYS A 126 7.84 26.03 6.10
CA LYS A 126 6.41 25.70 6.16
C LYS A 126 5.65 26.03 4.87
N LYS A 127 6.04 27.10 4.15
CA LYS A 127 5.38 27.51 2.90
C LYS A 127 5.61 26.51 1.77
N VAL A 128 6.76 25.82 1.78
CA VAL A 128 7.10 24.76 0.82
C VAL A 128 6.52 23.41 1.29
N ILE A 129 6.60 23.14 2.59
CA ILE A 129 6.18 21.88 3.20
C ILE A 129 4.65 21.68 3.17
N ALA A 130 3.88 22.71 3.54
CA ALA A 130 2.44 22.57 3.73
C ALA A 130 1.67 22.13 2.46
N PRO A 131 1.96 22.66 1.26
CA PRO A 131 1.36 22.17 0.02
C PRO A 131 1.68 20.69 -0.26
N ALA A 132 2.94 20.27 -0.08
CA ALA A 132 3.34 18.88 -0.29
C ALA A 132 2.66 17.94 0.71
N PHE A 133 2.56 18.35 1.98
CA PHE A 133 1.87 17.59 3.02
C PHE A 133 0.38 17.44 2.69
N LYS A 134 -0.27 18.54 2.28
CA LYS A 134 -1.69 18.52 1.90
C LYS A 134 -1.95 17.56 0.75
N ASN A 135 -1.07 17.54 -0.26
CA ASN A 135 -1.20 16.64 -1.40
C ASN A 135 -1.09 15.16 -0.98
N TRP A 136 -0.10 14.82 -0.15
CA TRP A 136 0.04 13.46 0.38
C TRP A 136 -1.14 13.04 1.26
N ALA A 137 -1.58 13.92 2.17
CA ALA A 137 -2.74 13.69 3.03
C ALA A 137 -4.05 13.49 2.24
N LYS A 138 -4.21 14.18 1.11
CA LYS A 138 -5.33 13.98 0.19
C LYS A 138 -5.31 12.56 -0.40
N GLY A 139 -4.13 12.03 -0.71
CA GLY A 139 -3.96 10.63 -1.15
C GLY A 139 -4.57 9.62 -0.18
N CYS A 140 -4.37 9.80 1.13
CA CYS A 140 -5.01 8.96 2.16
C CYS A 140 -6.54 8.99 2.04
N LYS A 141 -7.10 10.21 2.02
CA LYS A 141 -8.55 10.42 1.97
C LYS A 141 -9.18 9.86 0.70
N ASP A 142 -8.56 10.12 -0.45
CA ASP A 142 -9.07 9.70 -1.75
C ASP A 142 -9.07 8.18 -1.89
N CYS A 143 -8.06 7.49 -1.34
CA CYS A 143 -8.02 6.03 -1.35
C CYS A 143 -9.07 5.45 -0.39
N HIS A 144 -9.11 5.93 0.86
CA HIS A 144 -10.08 5.44 1.85
C HIS A 144 -11.52 5.64 1.40
N LYS A 145 -11.86 6.77 0.76
CA LYS A 145 -13.21 7.01 0.24
C LYS A 145 -13.69 5.93 -0.74
N SER A 146 -12.79 5.31 -1.50
CA SER A 146 -13.14 4.32 -2.53
C SER A 146 -12.94 2.88 -2.08
N PHE A 147 -12.03 2.64 -1.13
CA PHE A 147 -11.46 1.31 -0.91
C PHE A 147 -11.40 0.86 0.54
N LYS A 148 -11.87 1.68 1.49
CA LYS A 148 -11.84 1.35 2.91
C LYS A 148 -13.14 1.75 3.62
N ASP A 149 -13.67 0.84 4.43
CA ASP A 149 -14.79 1.09 5.35
C ASP A 149 -14.38 1.88 6.60
#